data_AF-A0A1D2M4J3-F1
#
_entry.id   AF-A0A1D2M4J3-F1
#
_cell.length_a   1.000
_cell.length_b   1.000
_cell.length_c   1.000
_cell.angle_alpha   90.00
_cell.angle_beta   90.00
_cell.angle_gamma   90.00
#
_symmetry.space_group_name_H-M   'P 1'
#
loop_
_entity.id
_entity.type
_entity.pdbx_description
1 polymer ?
#
loop_
_entity_poly.entity_id
_entity_poly.type
_entity_poly.pdbx_seq_one_letter_code
_entity_poly.pdbx_strand_id
1 'polypeptide(L)'
;MPLLTTGLKESQTKIIELTDLSDNVVNELLSYLYGQEINISQMHHAMAFELLRAAHKYNIVSLEHDMMETLLSKADVSYEIDIVLALYYFTVNIEEMHALCDKAINILKKNPEDLESSSAYRDLMEKDPKEAAKLAFKLLRLVSN
;
A
#
# COMPACT_ATOMS: atom_id res chain seq x y z
N MET A 1 7.42 -6.46 19.60
CA MET A 1 6.21 -5.68 19.93
C MET A 1 6.42 -4.89 21.24
N PRO A 2 7.02 -3.69 21.17
CA PRO A 2 7.26 -2.84 22.35
C PRO A 2 5.98 -2.20 22.93
N LEU A 3 4.87 -2.17 22.17
CA LEU A 3 3.62 -1.53 22.56
C LEU A 3 3.01 -2.12 23.86
N LEU A 4 3.16 -3.43 24.07
CA LEU A 4 2.60 -4.14 25.23
C LEU A 4 3.55 -4.17 26.44
N THR A 5 4.77 -3.66 26.31
CA THR A 5 5.82 -3.81 27.33
C THR A 5 6.35 -2.49 27.87
N THR A 6 5.89 -1.34 27.36
CA THR A 6 6.48 -0.02 27.60
C THR A 6 5.70 0.88 28.57
N GLY A 7 4.70 0.36 29.30
CA GLY A 7 3.96 1.14 30.29
C GLY A 7 2.95 2.15 29.70
N LEU A 8 2.79 2.17 28.38
CA LEU A 8 1.79 2.97 27.66
C LEU A 8 0.35 2.48 27.95
N LYS A 9 -0.65 3.27 27.57
CA LYS A 9 -2.08 2.99 27.82
C LYS A 9 -2.45 1.57 27.39
N GLU A 10 -1.95 1.13 26.24
CA GLU A 10 -2.17 -0.18 25.64
C GLU A 10 -1.65 -1.31 26.53
N SER A 11 -0.50 -1.11 27.20
CA SER A 11 0.05 -2.08 28.16
C SER A 11 -0.77 -2.17 29.45
N GLN A 12 -1.55 -1.14 29.79
CA GLN A 12 -2.40 -1.09 30.98
C GLN A 12 -3.81 -1.62 30.69
N THR A 13 -4.41 -1.21 29.57
CA THR A 13 -5.77 -1.60 29.15
C THR A 13 -5.80 -2.98 28.51
N LYS A 14 -4.68 -3.45 27.96
CA LYS A 14 -4.60 -4.64 27.10
C LYS A 14 -5.48 -4.54 25.86
N ILE A 15 -5.81 -3.31 25.45
CA ILE A 15 -6.64 -3.00 24.27
C ILE A 15 -5.80 -2.16 23.32
N ILE A 16 -5.77 -2.55 22.05
CA ILE A 16 -5.15 -1.81 20.95
C ILE A 16 -6.26 -1.48 19.96
N GLU A 17 -6.43 -0.20 19.64
CA GLU A 17 -7.37 0.26 18.63
C GLU A 17 -6.66 0.39 17.27
N LEU A 18 -7.19 -0.30 16.25
CA LEU A 18 -6.66 -0.32 14.89
C LEU A 18 -7.61 0.42 13.95
N THR A 19 -7.51 1.75 13.91
CA THR A 19 -8.45 2.59 13.13
C THR A 19 -8.09 2.72 11.66
N ASP A 20 -6.90 2.28 11.26
CA ASP A 20 -6.35 2.44 9.92
C ASP A 20 -6.46 1.18 9.03
N LEU A 21 -7.10 0.12 9.53
CA LEU A 21 -7.28 -1.15 8.84
C LEU A 21 -8.76 -1.53 8.82
N SER A 22 -9.20 -2.14 7.72
CA SER A 22 -10.52 -2.77 7.67
C SER A 22 -10.60 -4.04 8.53
N ASP A 23 -11.80 -4.38 9.01
CA ASP A 23 -12.03 -5.58 9.83
C ASP A 23 -11.51 -6.86 9.15
N ASN A 24 -11.68 -6.96 7.82
CA ASN A 24 -11.19 -8.09 7.03
C ASN A 24 -9.67 -8.19 7.06
N VAL A 25 -8.96 -7.06 6.95
CA VAL A 25 -7.50 -7.02 7.01
C VAL A 25 -6.99 -7.33 8.42
N VAL A 26 -7.68 -6.85 9.46
CA VAL A 26 -7.37 -7.21 10.84
C VAL A 26 -7.50 -8.72 11.05
N ASN A 27 -8.57 -9.34 10.54
CA ASN A 27 -8.77 -10.78 10.64
C ASN A 27 -7.66 -11.57 9.92
N GLU A 28 -7.31 -11.20 8.69
CA GLU A 28 -6.21 -11.87 7.96
C GLU A 28 -4.85 -11.68 8.65
N LEU A 29 -4.57 -10.48 9.15
CA LEU A 29 -3.36 -10.21 9.92
C LEU A 29 -3.28 -11.08 11.18
N LEU A 30 -4.39 -11.22 11.90
CA LEU A 30 -4.45 -12.10 13.08
C LEU A 30 -4.26 -13.57 12.68
N SER A 31 -4.99 -14.05 11.66
CA SER A 31 -4.84 -15.40 11.13
C SER A 31 -3.37 -15.73 10.82
N TYR A 32 -2.68 -14.82 10.13
CA TYR A 32 -1.25 -14.94 9.84
C TYR A 32 -0.38 -15.02 11.09
N LEU A 33 -0.60 -14.13 12.07
CA LEU A 33 0.15 -14.11 13.33
C LEU A 33 -0.05 -15.39 14.16
N TYR A 34 -1.20 -16.04 14.03
CA TYR A 34 -1.50 -17.33 14.65
C TYR A 34 -1.07 -18.54 13.80
N GLY A 35 -0.32 -18.31 12.71
CA GLY A 35 0.29 -19.35 11.88
C GLY A 35 -0.63 -19.94 10.82
N GLN A 36 -1.74 -19.28 10.50
CA GLN A 36 -2.57 -19.67 9.36
C GLN A 36 -1.99 -19.11 8.06
N GLU A 37 -2.10 -19.90 7.00
CA GLU A 37 -1.75 -19.44 5.66
C GLU A 37 -2.79 -18.43 5.15
N ILE A 38 -2.30 -17.30 4.64
CA ILE A 38 -3.15 -16.31 3.96
C ILE A 38 -3.48 -16.84 2.56
N ASN A 39 -4.76 -16.76 2.18
CA ASN A 39 -5.18 -17.11 0.83
C ASN A 39 -4.88 -15.97 -0.17
N ILE A 40 -3.63 -15.90 -0.63
CA ILE A 40 -3.13 -14.90 -1.57
C ILE A 40 -3.87 -14.95 -2.92
N SER A 41 -4.31 -16.14 -3.34
CA SER A 41 -4.92 -16.36 -4.66
C SER A 41 -6.24 -15.62 -4.85
N GLN A 42 -7.04 -15.50 -3.78
CA GLN A 42 -8.34 -14.83 -3.78
C GLN A 42 -8.27 -13.39 -3.27
N MET A 43 -7.07 -12.92 -2.90
CA MET A 43 -6.90 -11.60 -2.32
C MET A 43 -7.03 -10.49 -3.37
N HIS A 44 -7.86 -9.50 -3.05
CA HIS A 44 -8.04 -8.28 -3.83
C HIS A 44 -6.86 -7.31 -3.64
N HIS A 45 -6.59 -6.45 -4.62
CA HIS A 45 -5.47 -5.49 -4.60
C HIS A 45 -5.51 -4.56 -3.37
N ALA A 46 -6.69 -4.02 -3.05
CA ALA A 46 -6.88 -3.13 -1.90
C ALA A 46 -6.51 -3.84 -0.58
N MET A 47 -6.95 -5.09 -0.41
CA MET A 47 -6.64 -5.89 0.78
C MET A 47 -5.14 -6.21 0.88
N ALA A 48 -4.51 -6.60 -0.23
CA ALA A 48 -3.06 -6.86 -0.26
C ALA A 48 -2.25 -5.60 0.07
N PHE A 49 -2.71 -4.44 -0.42
CA PHE A 49 -2.08 -3.16 -0.11
C PHE A 49 -2.28 -2.73 1.36
N GLU A 50 -3.47 -2.90 1.92
CA GLU A 50 -3.70 -2.66 3.35
C GLU A 50 -2.85 -3.60 4.23
N LEU A 51 -2.74 -4.88 3.87
CA LEU A 51 -1.87 -5.83 4.57
C LEU A 51 -0.39 -5.46 4.44
N LEU A 52 0.07 -5.02 3.27
CA LEU A 52 1.43 -4.51 3.09
C LEU A 52 1.70 -3.33 4.03
N ARG A 53 0.79 -2.36 4.10
CA ARG A 53 0.91 -1.20 5.00
C ARG A 53 0.93 -1.63 6.46
N ALA A 54 0.08 -2.59 6.85
CA ALA A 54 0.05 -3.12 8.20
C ALA A 54 1.35 -3.84 8.55
N ALA A 55 1.83 -4.70 7.66
CA ALA A 55 3.07 -5.45 7.83
C ALA A 55 4.27 -4.51 8.02
N HIS A 56 4.37 -3.48 7.17
CA HIS A 56 5.40 -2.45 7.28
C HIS A 56 5.29 -1.67 8.61
N LYS A 57 4.08 -1.22 8.97
CA LYS A 57 3.83 -0.48 10.23
C LYS A 57 4.19 -1.29 11.48
N TYR A 58 3.90 -2.59 11.49
CA TYR A 58 4.17 -3.48 12.63
C TYR A 58 5.52 -4.22 12.53
N ASN A 59 6.32 -3.94 11.50
CA ASN A 59 7.61 -4.57 11.23
C ASN A 59 7.51 -6.11 11.15
N ILE A 60 6.52 -6.60 10.40
CA ILE A 60 6.30 -8.03 10.13
C ILE A 60 6.93 -8.34 8.76
N VAL A 61 8.26 -8.47 8.77
CA VAL A 61 9.09 -8.54 7.55
C VAL A 61 8.66 -9.64 6.58
N SER A 62 8.27 -10.82 7.08
CA SER A 62 7.84 -11.93 6.24
C SER A 62 6.54 -11.61 5.49
N LEU A 63 5.55 -11.06 6.19
CA LEU A 63 4.28 -10.67 5.59
C LEU A 63 4.45 -9.51 4.60
N GLU A 64 5.33 -8.56 4.92
CA GLU A 64 5.68 -7.45 4.03
C GLU A 64 6.21 -7.98 2.70
N HIS A 65 7.17 -8.91 2.76
CA HIS A 65 7.72 -9.57 1.57
C HIS A 65 6.64 -10.32 0.77
N ASP A 66 5.83 -11.14 1.43
CA ASP A 66 4.76 -11.93 0.78
C ASP A 66 3.75 -11.01 0.06
N MET A 67 3.38 -9.88 0.67
CA MET A 67 2.45 -8.91 0.08
C MET A 67 3.09 -8.13 -1.06
N MET A 68 4.38 -7.83 -0.99
CA MET A 68 5.11 -7.23 -2.11
C MET A 68 5.12 -8.14 -3.33
N GLU A 69 5.46 -9.42 -3.17
CA GLU A 69 5.44 -10.41 -4.27
C GLU A 69 4.03 -10.60 -4.83
N THR A 70 3.03 -10.63 -3.95
CA THR A 70 1.61 -10.70 -4.33
C THR A 70 1.21 -9.53 -5.22
N LEU A 71 1.52 -8.30 -4.82
CA LEU A 71 1.17 -7.10 -5.58
C LEU A 71 1.95 -7.02 -6.91
N LEU A 72 3.21 -7.45 -6.93
CA LEU A 72 4.04 -7.49 -8.14
C LEU A 72 3.51 -8.49 -9.18
N SER A 73 3.09 -9.68 -8.72
CA SER A 73 2.62 -10.77 -9.57
C SER A 73 1.21 -10.54 -10.14
N LYS A 74 0.39 -9.69 -9.50
CA LYS A 74 -0.95 -9.37 -10.01
C LYS A 74 -0.91 -8.53 -11.29
N ALA A 75 -1.87 -8.80 -12.18
CA ALA A 75 -1.98 -8.14 -13.47
C ALA A 75 -2.28 -6.65 -13.34
N ASP A 76 -1.66 -5.83 -14.19
CA ASP A 76 -1.82 -4.37 -14.20
C ASP A 76 -3.28 -3.93 -14.40
N VAL A 77 -4.04 -4.65 -15.25
CA VAL A 77 -5.40 -4.29 -15.71
C VAL A 77 -6.43 -4.35 -14.59
N SER A 78 -6.16 -5.08 -13.51
CA SER A 78 -7.11 -5.29 -12.42
C SER A 78 -6.97 -4.30 -11.26
N TYR A 79 -6.09 -3.30 -11.40
CA TYR A 79 -5.89 -2.27 -10.40
C TYR A 79 -6.85 -1.09 -10.58
N GLU A 80 -7.48 -0.68 -9.48
CA GLU A 80 -8.18 0.60 -9.40
C GLU A 80 -7.17 1.74 -9.26
N ILE A 81 -7.32 2.84 -10.02
CA ILE A 81 -6.33 3.93 -10.05
C ILE A 81 -6.09 4.58 -8.70
N ASP A 82 -7.14 4.73 -7.87
CA ASP A 82 -7.00 5.29 -6.53
C ASP A 82 -6.09 4.42 -5.64
N ILE A 83 -6.15 3.09 -5.80
CA ILE A 83 -5.25 2.15 -5.12
C ILE A 83 -3.82 2.27 -5.65
N VAL A 84 -3.65 2.44 -6.97
CA VAL A 84 -2.33 2.61 -7.58
C VAL A 84 -1.67 3.91 -7.12
N LEU A 85 -2.43 5.00 -7.00
CA LEU A 85 -1.95 6.27 -6.47
C LEU A 85 -1.53 6.14 -5.01
N ALA A 86 -2.35 5.48 -4.19
CA ALA A 86 -2.01 5.21 -2.80
C ALA A 86 -0.75 4.34 -2.68
N LEU A 87 -0.61 3.32 -3.54
CA LEU A 87 0.57 2.47 -3.63
C LEU A 87 1.81 3.25 -4.02
N TYR A 88 1.74 4.12 -5.03
CA TYR A 88 2.84 5.03 -5.40
C TYR A 88 3.24 5.89 -4.21
N TYR A 89 2.28 6.56 -3.57
CA TYR A 89 2.55 7.49 -2.48
C TYR A 89 3.18 6.79 -1.27
N PHE A 90 2.76 5.55 -0.99
CA PHE A 90 3.35 4.73 0.06
C PHE A 90 4.79 4.32 -0.26
N THR A 91 5.05 3.91 -1.51
CA THR A 91 6.33 3.27 -1.90
C THR A 91 7.41 4.25 -2.36
N VAL A 92 7.05 5.50 -2.73
CA VAL A 92 7.99 6.46 -3.34
C VAL A 92 9.21 6.79 -2.48
N ASN A 93 9.08 6.69 -1.15
CA ASN A 93 10.16 6.99 -0.20
C ASN A 93 10.70 5.74 0.53
N ILE A 94 10.35 4.53 0.07
CA ILE A 94 10.79 3.26 0.65
C ILE A 94 11.67 2.53 -0.38
N GLU A 95 12.99 2.51 -0.14
CA GLU A 95 13.98 2.01 -1.11
C GLU A 95 13.77 0.53 -1.45
N GLU A 96 13.43 -0.27 -0.45
CA GLU A 96 13.14 -1.70 -0.57
C GLU A 96 11.93 -1.97 -1.48
N MET A 97 11.03 -0.99 -1.65
CA MET A 97 9.80 -1.11 -2.43
C MET A 97 9.86 -0.43 -3.81
N HIS A 98 11.05 -0.08 -4.30
CA HIS A 98 11.20 0.59 -5.61
C HIS A 98 10.51 -0.16 -6.77
N ALA A 99 10.55 -1.50 -6.77
CA ALA A 99 9.91 -2.31 -7.81
C ALA A 99 8.38 -2.14 -7.84
N LEU A 100 7.75 -2.02 -6.66
CA LEU A 100 6.31 -1.71 -6.56
C LEU A 100 6.02 -0.28 -6.99
N CYS A 101 6.90 0.66 -6.62
CA CYS A 101 6.80 2.05 -7.05
C CYS A 101 6.84 2.17 -8.58
N ASP A 102 7.78 1.49 -9.22
CA ASP A 102 7.92 1.45 -10.68
C ASP A 102 6.71 0.80 -11.35
N LYS A 103 6.18 -0.31 -10.78
CA LYS A 103 4.93 -0.92 -11.25
C LYS A 103 3.76 0.06 -11.16
N ALA A 104 3.63 0.78 -10.04
CA ALA A 104 2.56 1.77 -9.87
C ALA A 104 2.68 2.88 -10.92
N ILE A 105 3.87 3.45 -11.11
CA ILE A 105 4.12 4.48 -12.15
C ILE A 105 3.75 3.96 -13.54
N ASN A 106 4.13 2.72 -13.86
CA ASN A 106 3.81 2.11 -15.16
C ASN A 106 2.30 1.94 -15.38
N ILE A 107 1.54 1.57 -14.34
CA ILE A 107 0.08 1.47 -14.43
C ILE A 107 -0.54 2.86 -14.60
N LEU A 108 -0.13 3.86 -13.82
CA LEU A 108 -0.64 5.23 -13.93
C LEU A 108 -0.37 5.81 -15.32
N LYS A 109 0.80 5.54 -15.88
CA LYS A 109 1.16 5.99 -17.24
C LYS A 109 0.25 5.41 -18.32
N LYS A 110 -0.18 4.16 -18.17
CA LYS A 110 -1.06 3.47 -19.14
C LYS A 110 -2.51 3.97 -19.07
N ASN A 111 -2.91 4.65 -17.99
CA ASN A 111 -4.30 5.05 -17.73
C ASN A 111 -4.40 6.56 -17.40
N PRO A 112 -4.01 7.46 -18.33
CA PRO A 112 -3.99 8.90 -18.07
C PRO A 112 -5.40 9.50 -17.87
N GLU A 113 -6.42 9.00 -18.58
CA GLU A 113 -7.81 9.48 -18.46
C GLU A 113 -8.42 9.15 -17.10
N ASP A 114 -8.18 7.93 -16.61
CA ASP A 114 -8.61 7.50 -15.28
C ASP A 114 -7.87 8.26 -14.18
N LEU A 115 -6.59 8.59 -14.40
CA LEU A 115 -5.81 9.43 -13.48
C LEU A 115 -6.34 10.86 -13.41
N GLU A 116 -6.69 11.45 -14.55
CA GLU A 116 -7.25 12.81 -14.61
C GLU A 116 -8.60 12.92 -13.89
N SER A 117 -9.44 11.88 -14.01
CA SER A 117 -10.74 11.81 -13.37
C SER A 117 -10.70 11.36 -11.90
N SER A 118 -9.57 10.83 -11.43
CA SER A 118 -9.40 10.34 -10.05
C SER A 118 -9.55 11.46 -9.03
N SER A 119 -10.44 11.21 -8.06
CA SER A 119 -10.57 12.08 -6.88
C SER A 119 -9.30 12.05 -6.02
N ALA A 120 -8.64 10.89 -5.90
CA ALA A 120 -7.40 10.74 -5.16
C ALA A 120 -6.25 11.57 -5.76
N TYR A 121 -6.18 11.68 -7.10
CA TYR A 121 -5.19 12.52 -7.75
C TYR A 121 -5.44 14.01 -7.50
N ARG A 122 -6.70 14.45 -7.57
CA ARG A 122 -7.07 15.83 -7.22
C ARG A 122 -6.72 16.16 -5.77
N ASP A 123 -7.03 15.25 -4.85
CA ASP A 123 -6.66 15.34 -3.44
C ASP A 123 -5.14 15.46 -3.25
N LEU A 124 -4.35 14.70 -4.02
CA LEU A 124 -2.89 14.79 -3.99
C LEU A 124 -2.40 16.17 -4.45
N MET A 125 -2.97 16.72 -5.52
CA MET A 125 -2.62 18.06 -6.01
C MET A 125 -2.92 19.15 -4.97
N GLU A 126 -3.99 18.99 -4.19
CA GLU A 126 -4.37 19.92 -3.13
C GLU A 126 -3.50 19.78 -1.86
N LYS A 127 -3.24 18.53 -1.43
CA LYS A 127 -2.53 18.23 -0.17
C LYS A 127 -1.01 18.32 -0.29
N ASP A 128 -0.45 17.84 -1.39
CA ASP A 128 0.98 17.87 -1.67
C ASP A 128 1.29 18.16 -3.14
N PRO A 129 1.20 19.45 -3.54
CA PRO A 129 1.46 19.85 -4.93
C PRO A 129 2.91 19.56 -5.38
N LYS A 130 3.86 19.45 -4.44
CA LYS A 130 5.25 19.13 -4.78
C LYS A 130 5.37 17.68 -5.22
N GLU A 131 4.74 16.76 -4.50
CA GLU A 131 4.76 15.35 -4.88
C GLU A 131 3.92 15.10 -6.13
N ALA A 132 2.78 15.78 -6.29
CA ALA A 132 2.02 15.76 -7.54
C ALA A 132 2.86 16.18 -8.76
N ALA A 133 3.65 17.27 -8.62
CA ALA A 133 4.55 17.70 -9.68
C ALA A 133 5.65 16.67 -9.98
N LYS A 134 6.25 16.04 -8.96
CA LYS A 134 7.24 14.97 -9.16
C LYS A 134 6.64 13.78 -9.90
N LEU A 135 5.43 13.35 -9.51
CA LEU A 135 4.70 12.29 -10.20
C LEU A 135 4.46 12.66 -11.67
N ALA A 136 3.96 13.87 -11.94
CA ALA A 136 3.77 14.35 -13.32
C ALA A 136 5.08 14.31 -14.14
N PHE A 137 6.21 14.75 -13.56
CA PHE A 137 7.52 14.66 -14.23
C PHE A 137 7.95 13.21 -14.48
N LYS A 138 7.71 12.29 -13.54
CA LYS A 138 8.00 10.85 -13.71
C LYS A 138 7.18 10.25 -14.84
N LEU A 139 5.89 10.58 -14.92
CA LEU A 139 4.98 10.11 -15.96
C LEU A 139 5.40 10.62 -17.36
N LEU A 140 5.81 11.89 -17.47
CA LEU A 140 6.28 12.50 -18.71
C LEU A 140 7.61 11.90 -19.22
N ARG A 141 8.57 11.66 -18.33
CA ARG A 141 9.91 11.15 -18.70
C ARG A 141 9.90 9.77 -19.34
N LEU A 142 8.88 8.96 -19.05
CA LEU A 142 8.76 7.61 -19.60
C LEU A 142 8.21 7.59 -21.03
N VAL A 143 7.71 8.71 -21.57
CA VAL A 143 7.15 8.80 -22.94
C VAL A 143 8.25 8.90 -24.01
N SER A 144 9.52 9.08 -23.63
CA SER A 144 10.63 9.36 -24.56
C SER A 144 11.44 8.15 -25.03
N ASN A 145 10.94 6.91 -24.91
CA ASN A 145 11.59 5.71 -25.44
C ASN A 145 10.65 4.90 -26.33
#